data_AF-A0A1H5XTC1-F1
#
_entry.id   AF-A0A1H5XTC1-F1
#
_cell.length_a   1.000
_cell.length_b   1.000
_cell.length_c   1.000
_cell.angle_alpha   90.00
_cell.angle_beta   90.00
_cell.angle_gamma   90.00
#
_symmetry.space_group_name_H-M   'P 1'
#
loop_
_entity.id
_entity.type
_entity.pdbx_description
1 polymer ?
#
loop_
_entity_poly.entity_id
_entity_poly.type
_entity_poly.pdbx_seq_one_letter_code
_entity_poly.pdbx_strand_id
1 'polypeptide(L)' 'MDKHVLGLLDKEGREIAIGISVAGKMTFEVSHLQKGIYFIHVVVDGELTREQIIIE' A
#
# COMPACT_ATOMS: atom_id res chain seq x y z
N MET A 1 14.11 -4.52 -14.82
CA MET A 1 13.55 -4.56 -13.46
C MET A 1 12.13 -4.12 -13.58
N ASP A 2 11.19 -5.04 -13.40
CA ASP A 2 9.77 -4.73 -13.38
C ASP A 2 9.52 -3.78 -12.20
N LYS A 3 8.98 -2.60 -12.53
CA LYS A 3 8.80 -1.53 -11.55
C LYS A 3 7.51 -1.84 -10.78
N HIS A 4 7.64 -2.54 -9.67
CA HIS A 4 6.52 -2.70 -8.74
C HIS A 4 6.27 -1.39 -8.00
N VAL A 5 5.04 -0.86 -8.07
CA VAL A 5 4.61 0.29 -7.27
C VAL A 5 3.73 -0.24 -6.15
N LEU A 6 4.12 0.06 -4.90
CA LEU A 6 3.49 -0.45 -3.69
C LEU A 6 3.20 0.76 -2.79
N GLY A 7 1.98 1.27 -2.87
CA GLY A 7 1.56 2.45 -2.12
C GLY A 7 0.57 2.08 -1.04
N LEU A 8 0.76 2.64 0.16
CA LEU A 8 -0.31 2.78 1.14
C LEU A 8 -0.85 4.20 1.04
N LEU A 9 -2.17 4.32 0.91
CA LEU A 9 -2.85 5.57 0.69
C LEU A 9 -3.82 5.87 1.83
N ASP A 10 -3.98 7.15 2.15
CA ASP A 10 -5.04 7.63 3.03
C ASP A 10 -6.43 7.56 2.36
N LYS A 11 -7.48 7.91 3.12
CA LYS A 11 -8.87 7.93 2.64
C LYS A 11 -9.10 8.86 1.43
N GLU A 12 -8.22 9.85 1.23
CA GLU A 12 -8.30 10.82 0.13
C GLU A 12 -7.51 10.36 -1.09
N GLY A 13 -6.83 9.20 -1.01
CA GLY A 13 -6.02 8.68 -2.09
C GLY A 13 -4.62 9.30 -2.17
N ARG A 14 -4.13 9.91 -1.09
CA ARG A 14 -2.75 10.39 -1.01
C ARG A 14 -1.85 9.27 -0.53
N GLU A 15 -0.75 9.05 -1.23
CA GLU A 15 0.29 8.10 -0.78
C GLU A 15 0.92 8.61 0.51
N ILE A 16 0.93 7.75 1.53
CA ILE A 16 1.48 8.03 2.86
C ILE A 16 2.62 7.09 3.24
N ALA A 17 2.78 5.95 2.56
CA ALA A 17 3.93 5.08 2.71
C ALA A 17 4.19 4.26 1.43
N ILE A 18 5.47 3.95 1.19
CA ILE A 18 5.91 3.03 0.15
C ILE A 18 6.23 1.68 0.80
N GLY A 19 5.66 0.60 0.25
CA GLY A 19 5.88 -0.76 0.72
C GLY A 19 7.16 -1.37 0.17
N ILE A 20 7.73 -2.33 0.92
CA ILE A 20 8.82 -3.18 0.45
C ILE A 20 8.24 -4.56 0.11
N SER A 21 8.59 -5.09 -1.07
CA SER A 21 8.28 -6.47 -1.46
C SER A 21 9.51 -7.35 -1.36
N VAL A 22 9.44 -8.41 -0.57
CA VAL A 22 10.49 -9.44 -0.44
C VAL A 22 9.83 -10.80 -0.55
N ALA A 23 10.22 -11.59 -1.56
CA ALA A 23 9.72 -12.94 -1.80
C ALA A 23 8.17 -13.03 -1.83
N GLY A 24 7.51 -12.07 -2.48
CA GLY A 24 6.05 -12.02 -2.58
C GLY A 24 5.33 -11.51 -1.33
N LYS A 25 6.05 -11.22 -0.24
CA LYS A 25 5.49 -10.58 0.95
C LYS A 25 5.68 -9.08 0.88
N MET A 26 4.58 -8.35 1.01
CA MET A 26 4.57 -6.89 1.09
C MET A 26 4.52 -6.44 2.54
N THR A 27 5.37 -5.47 2.90
CA THR A 27 5.42 -4.88 4.24
C THR A 27 5.36 -3.36 4.15
N PHE A 28 4.55 -2.74 5.01
CA PHE A 28 4.43 -1.30 5.17
C PHE A 28 4.73 -0.94 6.62
N GLU A 29 5.47 0.13 6.84
CA GLU A 29 5.69 0.67 8.19
C GLU A 29 4.52 1.58 8.57
N VAL A 30 3.76 1.19 9.58
CA VAL A 30 2.45 1.79 9.91
C VAL A 30 2.37 2.37 11.32
N SER A 31 3.51 2.46 12.04
CA SER A 31 3.55 2.93 13.44
C SER A 31 2.99 4.34 13.69
N HIS A 32 2.92 5.17 12.65
CA HIS A 32 2.40 6.54 12.71
C HIS A 32 0.94 6.66 12.26
N LEU A 33 0.32 5.55 11.83
CA LEU A 33 -1.05 5.58 11.33
C LEU A 33 -2.05 5.65 12.48
N GLN A 34 -3.06 6.49 12.27
CA GLN A 34 -4.21 6.57 13.16
C GLN A 34 -5.26 5.55 12.74
N LYS A 35 -6.22 5.28 13.64
CA LYS A 35 -7.41 4.51 13.32
C LYS A 35 -8.14 5.15 12.14
N GLY A 36 -8.58 4.34 11.18
CA GLY A 36 -9.22 4.86 9.97
C GLY A 36 -9.18 3.91 8.79
N ILE A 37 -9.66 4.42 7.66
CA ILE A 37 -9.71 3.71 6.37
C ILE A 37 -8.48 4.08 5.54
N TYR A 38 -7.83 3.07 5.00
CA TYR A 38 -6.65 3.17 4.14
C TYR A 38 -6.80 2.28 2.91
N PHE A 39 -5.95 2.50 1.91
CA PHE A 39 -5.93 1.68 0.70
C PHE A 39 -4.52 1.21 0.37
N ILE A 40 -4.37 -0.06 0.02
CA ILE A 40 -3.14 -0.56 -0.62
C ILE A 40 -3.33 -0.48 -2.14
N HIS A 41 -2.38 0.13 -2.82
CA HIS A 41 -2.25 0.11 -4.29
C HIS A 41 -1.02 -0.72 -4.66
N VAL A 42 -1.23 -1.73 -5.50
CA VAL A 42 -0.18 -2.62 -5.98
C VAL A 42 -0.22 -2.62 -7.50
N VAL A 43 0.89 -2.23 -8.14
CA VAL A 43 1.06 -2.37 -9.58
C VAL A 43 2.14 -3.42 -9.87
N VAL A 44 1.77 -4.51 -10.53
CA VAL A 44 2.67 -5.58 -10.96
C VAL A 44 2.42 -5.81 -12.45
N ASP A 45 3.48 -5.74 -13.26
CA ASP A 45 3.42 -5.95 -14.71
C ASP A 45 2.35 -5.11 -15.43
N GLY A 46 2.05 -3.91 -14.89
CA GLY A 46 1.05 -2.99 -15.41
C GLY A 46 -0.38 -3.23 -14.90
N GLU A 47 -0.63 -4.30 -14.15
CA GLU A 47 -1.92 -4.58 -13.53
C GLU A 47 -2.02 -3.92 -12.15
N LEU A 48 -3.13 -3.22 -11.90
CA LEU A 48 -3.42 -2.56 -10.63
C LEU A 48 -4.36 -3.42 -9.78
N THR A 49 -3.91 -3.75 -8.58
CA THR A 49 -4.75 -4.28 -7.48
C THR A 49 -4.92 -3.19 -6.43
N ARG A 50 -6.16 -3.00 -5.96
CA ARG A 50 -6.49 -2.06 -4.88
C ARG A 50 -7.27 -2.76 -3.78
N GLU A 51 -6.79 -2.66 -2.55
CA GLU A 51 -7.45 -3.23 -1.38
C GLU A 51 -7.75 -2.15 -0.34
N GLN A 52 -8.89 -2.26 0.36
CA GLN A 52 -9.24 -1.37 1.47
C GLN A 52 -8.85 -2.02 2.79
N ILE A 53 -8.27 -1.24 3.69
CA ILE A 53 -7.90 -1.65 5.04
C ILE A 53 -8.59 -0.74 6.04
N ILE A 54 -9.07 -1.33 7.14
CA ILE A 54 -9.58 -0.60 8.30
C ILE A 54 -8.63 -0.87 9.46
N ILE A 55 -8.09 0.19 10.05
CA ILE A 55 -7.31 0.12 11.29
C ILE A 55 -8.24 0.55 12.43
N GLU A 56 -8.47 -0.36 13.38
CA GLU A 56 -9.39 -0.19 14.52
C GLU A 56 -8.72 0.10 15.86
#